data_AF-A0A939I8Y2-F1
#
_entry.id   AF-A0A939I8Y2-F1
#
_cell.length_a   1.000
_cell.length_b   1.000
_cell.length_c   1.000
_cell.angle_alpha   90.00
_cell.angle_beta   90.00
_cell.angle_gamma   90.00
#
_symmetry.space_group_name_H-M   'P 1'
#
loop_
_entity.id
_entity.type
_entity.pdbx_description
1 polymer ?
#
loop_
_entity_poly.entity_id
_entity_poly.type
_entity_poly.pdbx_seq_one_letter_code
_entity_poly.pdbx_strand_id
1 'polypeptide(L)'
;MPSIVEPDAHGPYAHPGTGHGYDFHDRTVSRHLVHRASVSEVFLTGWQATGPYDFLIGAQWPRLHGFYRLPGDRYHDPVLMAETVRQAGLLIGHAGFGVPRDHHFVMEELGYALGETGLPGLAVTAGPASLMLTVGCEDVRMRHGRLASLRVHAEVTRDGRRIGRGTGQLRVATPASYERLRGPGRQAVAPPRPPAPDDPGLVGRAQPADVVLSPTLRPDTWLLRTDVEHPVLFDHELDHVPGMLVLEAARQAAQRLHHPEPVVPVELVTSFDHYIELDRPCFVRAVRERTQDGRRTPVLVRLTQDGRTAAECRLLTEPVDGPRLPVRRDAFDGRPATPGLLPLAS
;
A
#
# COMPACT_ATOMS: atom_id res chain seq x y z
N MET A 1 0.95 -23.59 -24.96
CA MET A 1 -0.10 -23.11 -24.04
C MET A 1 0.41 -23.30 -22.62
N PRO A 2 0.24 -22.35 -21.70
CA PRO A 2 0.51 -22.63 -20.30
C PRO A 2 -0.35 -23.85 -19.94
N SER A 3 0.29 -24.88 -19.40
CA SER A 3 -0.43 -25.91 -18.67
C SER A 3 -1.00 -25.16 -17.47
N ILE A 4 -2.26 -24.73 -17.57
CA ILE A 4 -3.08 -24.59 -16.37
C ILE A 4 -2.91 -25.95 -15.72
N VAL A 5 -2.18 -25.99 -14.61
CA VAL A 5 -2.07 -27.22 -13.84
C VAL A 5 -3.51 -27.55 -13.53
N GLU A 6 -4.07 -28.60 -14.12
CA GLU A 6 -5.28 -29.21 -13.58
C GLU A 6 -4.91 -29.51 -12.13
N PRO A 7 -5.46 -28.78 -11.15
CA PRO A 7 -5.11 -29.06 -9.78
C PRO A 7 -5.64 -30.45 -9.52
N ASP A 8 -4.77 -31.30 -8.98
CA ASP A 8 -5.16 -32.57 -8.40
C ASP A 8 -6.45 -32.36 -7.60
N ALA A 9 -7.45 -33.24 -7.74
CA ALA A 9 -8.72 -33.11 -7.01
C ALA A 9 -8.52 -33.09 -5.48
N HIS A 10 -7.30 -33.45 -5.04
CA HIS A 10 -6.81 -33.45 -3.68
C HIS A 10 -5.66 -32.48 -3.42
N GLY A 11 -5.33 -31.60 -4.37
CA GLY A 11 -4.41 -30.49 -4.16
C GLY A 11 -5.00 -29.48 -3.17
N PRO A 12 -4.19 -28.83 -2.32
CA PRO A 12 -4.68 -27.95 -1.24
C PRO A 12 -5.41 -26.68 -1.73
N TYR A 13 -5.54 -26.50 -3.04
CA TYR A 13 -6.11 -25.34 -3.72
C TYR A 13 -7.05 -25.78 -4.83
N ALA A 14 -8.04 -26.59 -4.48
CA ALA A 14 -9.09 -26.97 -5.42
C ALA A 14 -9.68 -25.71 -6.06
N HIS A 15 -9.66 -25.70 -7.40
CA HIS A 15 -10.38 -24.72 -8.19
C HIS A 15 -11.85 -24.77 -7.73
N PRO A 16 -12.46 -23.66 -7.29
CA PRO A 16 -13.91 -23.67 -7.15
C PRO A 16 -14.44 -23.83 -8.58
N GLY A 17 -15.06 -24.99 -8.83
CA GLY A 17 -15.65 -25.30 -10.12
C GLY A 17 -16.68 -24.23 -10.51
N THR A 18 -17.10 -24.26 -11.76
CA THR A 18 -18.13 -23.38 -12.35
C THR A 18 -19.54 -23.55 -11.75
N GLY A 19 -19.66 -24.20 -10.59
CA GLY A 19 -20.93 -24.51 -9.94
C GLY A 19 -21.62 -23.28 -9.38
N HIS A 20 -22.94 -23.20 -9.58
CA HIS A 20 -23.80 -22.32 -8.82
C HIS A 20 -23.62 -22.58 -7.32
N GLY A 21 -23.17 -21.57 -6.56
CA GLY A 21 -23.01 -21.65 -5.10
C GLY A 21 -21.61 -21.32 -4.56
N TYR A 22 -20.65 -20.90 -5.38
CA TYR A 22 -19.37 -20.41 -4.85
C TYR A 22 -19.53 -19.02 -4.20
N ASP A 23 -19.44 -18.99 -2.88
CA ASP A 23 -19.40 -17.75 -2.11
C ASP A 23 -17.95 -17.22 -2.07
N PHE A 24 -17.71 -16.11 -2.76
CA PHE A 24 -16.41 -15.44 -2.80
C PHE A 24 -15.98 -14.83 -1.46
N HIS A 25 -16.85 -14.81 -0.44
CA HIS A 25 -16.62 -14.12 0.83
C HIS A 25 -16.78 -15.01 2.07
N ASP A 26 -16.87 -16.33 1.92
CA ASP A 26 -17.05 -17.28 3.03
C ASP A 26 -15.82 -17.36 3.96
N ARG A 27 -14.61 -17.31 3.41
CA ARG A 27 -13.34 -17.41 4.15
C ARG A 27 -12.24 -16.64 3.46
N THR A 28 -11.10 -16.42 4.12
CA THR A 28 -9.91 -15.91 3.44
C THR A 28 -9.28 -17.00 2.55
N VAL A 29 -8.57 -16.59 1.49
CA VAL A 29 -7.61 -17.48 0.83
C VAL A 29 -6.49 -17.87 1.80
N SER A 30 -5.68 -18.86 1.44
CA SER A 30 -4.52 -19.23 2.26
C SER A 30 -3.53 -18.07 2.35
N ARG A 31 -3.16 -17.69 3.58
CA ARG A 31 -2.14 -16.66 3.87
C ARG A 31 -0.81 -16.89 3.13
N HIS A 32 -0.48 -18.15 2.82
CA HIS A 32 0.73 -18.52 2.09
C HIS A 32 0.68 -18.15 0.60
N LEU A 33 -0.51 -18.01 0.00
CA LEU A 33 -0.64 -17.59 -1.40
C LEU A 33 -0.47 -16.07 -1.58
N VAL A 34 -0.59 -15.30 -0.50
CA VAL A 34 -0.51 -13.83 -0.50
C VAL A 34 0.65 -13.29 0.34
N HIS A 35 1.53 -14.19 0.78
CA HIS A 35 2.75 -13.90 1.55
C HIS A 35 2.44 -13.12 2.84
N ARG A 36 1.52 -13.67 3.64
CA ARG A 36 1.15 -13.14 4.96
C ARG A 36 1.39 -14.17 6.06
N ALA A 37 1.87 -13.68 7.20
CA ALA A 37 1.93 -14.44 8.44
C ALA A 37 0.61 -14.32 9.20
N SER A 38 0.07 -13.11 9.38
CA SER A 38 -1.23 -12.93 10.02
C SER A 38 -2.38 -13.19 9.04
N VAL A 39 -3.40 -13.89 9.53
CA VAL A 39 -4.67 -14.07 8.79
C VAL A 39 -5.44 -12.76 8.68
N SER A 40 -5.33 -11.85 9.66
CA SER A 40 -6.00 -10.55 9.63
C SER A 40 -5.53 -9.64 8.48
N GLU A 41 -4.33 -9.90 7.98
CA GLU A 41 -3.70 -9.16 6.89
C GLU A 41 -3.96 -9.82 5.52
N VAL A 42 -4.79 -10.85 5.45
CA VAL A 42 -5.27 -11.48 4.20
C VAL A 42 -6.60 -10.86 3.82
N PHE A 43 -6.62 -10.08 2.74
CA PHE A 43 -7.84 -9.42 2.27
C PHE A 43 -8.60 -10.24 1.25
N LEU A 44 -7.93 -11.13 0.52
CA LEU A 44 -8.57 -11.94 -0.51
C LEU A 44 -9.36 -13.08 0.13
N THR A 45 -10.60 -13.26 -0.34
CA THR A 45 -11.57 -14.21 0.22
C THR A 45 -11.96 -15.33 -0.75
N GLY A 46 -11.70 -15.15 -2.04
CA GLY A 46 -11.97 -16.20 -3.02
C GLY A 46 -11.38 -15.86 -4.37
N TRP A 47 -11.22 -16.87 -5.23
CA TRP A 47 -10.77 -16.64 -6.59
C TRP A 47 -11.24 -17.74 -7.53
N GLN A 48 -11.36 -17.40 -8.81
CA GLN A 48 -11.70 -18.31 -9.89
C GLN A 48 -11.01 -17.85 -11.17
N ALA A 49 -10.34 -18.74 -11.89
CA ALA A 49 -9.93 -18.46 -13.26
C ALA A 49 -11.17 -18.47 -14.18
N THR A 50 -11.33 -17.41 -14.97
CA THR A 50 -12.40 -17.25 -15.96
C THR A 50 -11.87 -17.34 -17.39
N GLY A 51 -10.56 -17.39 -17.56
CA GLY A 51 -9.85 -17.60 -18.80
C GLY A 51 -8.38 -17.92 -18.54
N PRO A 52 -7.55 -18.14 -19.58
CA PRO A 52 -6.13 -18.45 -19.41
C PRO A 52 -5.33 -17.35 -18.72
N TYR A 53 -5.79 -16.11 -18.81
CA TYR A 53 -5.14 -14.92 -18.25
C TYR A 53 -6.13 -14.04 -17.47
N ASP A 54 -7.33 -14.55 -17.19
CA ASP A 54 -8.43 -13.78 -16.62
C ASP A 54 -8.93 -14.45 -15.34
N PHE A 55 -9.17 -13.64 -14.31
CA PHE A 55 -9.54 -14.11 -12.99
C PHE A 55 -10.64 -13.23 -12.40
N LEU A 56 -11.53 -13.84 -11.62
CA LEU A 56 -12.44 -13.17 -10.71
C LEU A 56 -11.97 -13.43 -9.27
N ILE A 57 -11.80 -12.38 -8.48
CA ILE A 57 -11.27 -12.47 -7.12
C ILE A 57 -12.19 -11.72 -6.16
N GLY A 58 -12.57 -12.38 -5.07
CA GLY A 58 -13.27 -11.75 -3.94
C GLY A 58 -12.25 -11.20 -2.95
N ALA A 59 -12.53 -10.03 -2.39
CA ALA A 59 -11.81 -9.48 -1.25
C ALA A 59 -12.78 -8.90 -0.23
N GLN A 60 -12.34 -8.77 1.02
CA GLN A 60 -13.10 -8.09 2.06
C GLN A 60 -12.17 -7.28 2.94
N TRP A 61 -12.50 -6.01 3.16
CA TRP A 61 -11.77 -5.15 4.08
C TRP A 61 -12.46 -5.08 5.44
N PRO A 62 -11.68 -5.06 6.54
CA PRO A 62 -12.24 -4.74 7.85
C PRO A 62 -12.76 -3.31 7.84
N ARG A 63 -13.89 -3.05 8.51
CA ARG A 63 -14.47 -1.70 8.62
C ARG A 63 -13.46 -0.68 9.15
N LEU A 64 -12.60 -1.11 10.08
CA LEU A 64 -11.52 -0.33 10.65
C LEU A 64 -10.26 -1.20 10.65
N HIS A 65 -9.33 -0.89 9.76
CA HIS A 65 -8.01 -1.50 9.77
C HIS A 65 -7.18 -0.95 10.95
N GLY A 66 -6.21 -1.70 11.48
CA GLY A 66 -5.37 -1.20 12.59
C GLY A 66 -4.47 -0.02 12.19
N PHE A 67 -3.87 -0.11 11.00
CA PHE A 67 -2.89 0.84 10.46
C PHE A 67 -3.34 1.70 9.26
N TYR A 68 -3.88 1.08 8.20
CA TYR A 68 -4.41 1.80 7.02
C TYR A 68 -5.76 2.44 7.32
N ARG A 69 -5.71 3.67 7.87
CA ARG A 69 -6.90 4.44 8.26
C ARG A 69 -6.74 5.89 7.85
N LEU A 70 -7.87 6.52 7.54
CA LEU A 70 -7.96 7.96 7.36
C LEU A 70 -8.57 8.62 8.61
N PRO A 71 -8.26 9.90 8.88
CA PRO A 71 -8.89 10.64 9.96
C PRO A 71 -10.42 10.63 9.89
N GLY A 72 -11.06 10.36 11.03
CA GLY A 72 -12.52 10.36 11.17
C GLY A 72 -13.22 9.09 10.68
N ASP A 73 -12.49 8.08 10.19
CA ASP A 73 -13.00 6.73 9.87
C ASP A 73 -14.23 6.71 8.93
N ARG A 74 -14.43 7.75 8.12
CA ARG A 74 -15.57 7.85 7.19
C ARG A 74 -15.36 7.05 5.91
N TYR A 75 -14.11 6.91 5.50
CA TYR A 75 -13.71 6.21 4.29
C TYR A 75 -12.57 5.24 4.63
N HIS A 76 -12.55 4.09 3.97
CA HIS A 76 -11.40 3.22 3.98
C HIS A 76 -10.21 3.94 3.34
N ASP A 77 -9.02 3.63 3.83
CA ASP A 77 -7.77 4.14 3.27
C ASP A 77 -7.53 3.56 1.86
N PRO A 78 -7.39 4.40 0.81
CA PRO A 78 -7.15 3.92 -0.54
C PRO A 78 -5.92 3.02 -0.70
N VAL A 79 -4.94 3.07 0.21
CA VAL A 79 -3.78 2.16 0.18
C VAL A 79 -4.18 0.68 0.35
N LEU A 80 -5.35 0.39 0.94
CA LEU A 80 -5.90 -0.98 0.96
C LEU A 80 -6.16 -1.51 -0.45
N MET A 81 -6.43 -0.64 -1.43
CA MET A 81 -6.54 -1.03 -2.84
C MET A 81 -5.20 -1.53 -3.38
N ALA A 82 -4.11 -0.80 -3.12
CA ALA A 82 -2.76 -1.20 -3.51
C ALA A 82 -2.40 -2.57 -2.92
N GLU A 83 -2.65 -2.74 -1.62
CA GLU A 83 -2.36 -4.00 -0.94
C GLU A 83 -3.22 -5.16 -1.48
N THR A 84 -4.50 -4.93 -1.77
CA THR A 84 -5.38 -5.94 -2.35
C THR A 84 -4.89 -6.38 -3.73
N VAL A 85 -4.44 -5.44 -4.57
CA VAL A 85 -3.87 -5.73 -5.90
C VAL A 85 -2.54 -6.46 -5.78
N ARG A 86 -1.68 -6.07 -4.83
CA ARG A 86 -0.43 -6.77 -4.53
C ARG A 86 -0.71 -8.23 -4.16
N GLN A 87 -1.66 -8.48 -3.27
CA GLN A 87 -2.07 -9.84 -2.90
C GLN A 87 -2.64 -10.61 -4.11
N ALA A 88 -3.42 -9.96 -4.97
CA ALA A 88 -3.99 -10.59 -6.16
C ALA A 88 -2.89 -11.08 -7.13
N GLY A 89 -1.85 -10.27 -7.34
CA GLY A 89 -0.70 -10.68 -8.18
C GLY A 89 0.03 -11.90 -7.63
N LEU A 90 0.24 -11.98 -6.31
CA LEU A 90 0.86 -13.14 -5.66
C LEU A 90 -0.03 -14.39 -5.77
N LEU A 91 -1.33 -14.23 -5.50
CA LEU A 91 -2.31 -15.30 -5.60
C LEU A 91 -2.34 -15.87 -7.02
N ILE A 92 -2.43 -15.02 -8.03
CA ILE A 92 -2.43 -15.40 -9.45
C ILE A 92 -1.13 -16.10 -9.82
N GLY A 93 0.02 -15.60 -9.38
CA GLY A 93 1.32 -16.24 -9.62
C GLY A 93 1.36 -17.67 -9.11
N HIS A 94 0.98 -17.89 -7.85
CA HIS A 94 0.99 -19.21 -7.25
C HIS A 94 -0.11 -20.13 -7.79
N ALA A 95 -1.36 -19.69 -7.73
CA ALA A 95 -2.52 -20.53 -7.96
C ALA A 95 -2.93 -20.59 -9.44
N GLY A 96 -2.76 -19.49 -10.18
CA GLY A 96 -3.06 -19.42 -11.62
C GLY A 96 -1.92 -19.92 -12.50
N PHE A 97 -0.66 -19.59 -12.15
CA PHE A 97 0.52 -19.92 -12.96
C PHE A 97 1.43 -20.98 -12.37
N GLY A 98 1.08 -21.55 -11.21
CA GLY A 98 1.83 -22.65 -10.59
C GLY A 98 3.23 -22.27 -10.12
N VAL A 99 3.48 -20.99 -9.80
CA VAL A 99 4.77 -20.57 -9.24
C VAL A 99 5.01 -21.30 -7.92
N PRO A 100 6.14 -22.01 -7.75
CA PRO A 100 6.45 -22.69 -6.50
C PRO A 100 6.64 -21.71 -5.33
N ARG A 101 6.32 -22.14 -4.11
CA ARG A 101 6.34 -21.28 -2.90
C ARG A 101 7.74 -20.78 -2.51
N ASP A 102 8.78 -21.44 -2.95
CA ASP A 102 10.17 -21.06 -2.70
C ASP A 102 10.70 -20.01 -3.71
N HIS A 103 9.92 -19.67 -4.73
CA HIS A 103 10.31 -18.62 -5.69
C HIS A 103 9.99 -17.23 -5.14
N HIS A 104 10.84 -16.27 -5.51
CA HIS A 104 10.72 -14.90 -5.05
C HIS A 104 9.96 -14.07 -6.07
N PHE A 105 8.95 -13.33 -5.60
CA PHE A 105 8.28 -12.31 -6.37
C PHE A 105 9.02 -10.99 -6.20
N VAL A 106 9.49 -10.44 -7.31
CA VAL A 106 10.14 -9.13 -7.37
C VAL A 106 9.15 -8.15 -7.98
N MET A 107 8.59 -7.28 -7.15
CA MET A 107 7.66 -6.24 -7.58
C MET A 107 8.43 -5.14 -8.30
N GLU A 108 8.00 -4.80 -9.52
CA GLU A 108 8.57 -3.72 -10.35
C GLU A 108 7.66 -2.49 -10.36
N GLU A 109 6.34 -2.69 -10.26
CA GLU A 109 5.35 -1.63 -10.24
C GLU A 109 4.18 -2.02 -9.34
N LEU A 110 3.59 -1.06 -8.64
CA LEU A 110 2.29 -1.19 -7.97
C LEU A 110 1.54 0.14 -8.02
N GLY A 111 0.25 0.10 -8.33
CA GLY A 111 -0.56 1.29 -8.34
C GLY A 111 -2.06 1.06 -8.21
N TYR A 112 -2.76 2.15 -7.93
CA TYR A 112 -4.22 2.22 -7.94
C TYR A 112 -4.69 3.61 -8.36
N ALA A 113 -5.94 3.67 -8.80
CA ALA A 113 -6.68 4.90 -9.02
C ALA A 113 -8.13 4.71 -8.60
N LEU A 114 -8.67 5.64 -7.82
CA LEU A 114 -10.09 5.65 -7.51
C LEU A 114 -10.92 5.98 -8.76
N GLY A 115 -12.10 5.36 -8.85
CA GLY A 115 -13.03 5.60 -9.94
C GLY A 115 -13.80 6.91 -9.77
N GLU A 116 -14.80 7.12 -10.62
CA GLU A 116 -15.64 8.33 -10.61
C GLU A 116 -16.34 8.59 -9.26
N THR A 117 -16.63 7.53 -8.51
CA THR A 117 -17.24 7.64 -7.18
C THR A 117 -16.30 8.27 -6.14
N GLY A 118 -14.99 8.30 -6.37
CA GLY A 118 -13.98 8.86 -5.46
C GLY A 118 -14.01 8.25 -4.07
N LEU A 119 -13.68 9.05 -3.06
CA LEU A 119 -13.75 8.65 -1.64
C LEU A 119 -15.12 8.10 -1.20
N PRO A 120 -16.27 8.67 -1.63
CA PRO A 120 -17.58 8.08 -1.34
C PRO A 120 -17.72 6.59 -1.71
N GLY A 121 -17.03 6.11 -2.76
CA GLY A 121 -16.99 4.68 -3.09
C GLY A 121 -16.34 3.80 -2.02
N LEU A 122 -15.52 4.40 -1.16
CA LEU A 122 -14.80 3.75 -0.06
C LEU A 122 -15.46 3.96 1.31
N ALA A 123 -16.70 4.45 1.37
CA ALA A 123 -17.39 4.73 2.63
C ALA A 123 -17.36 3.54 3.60
N VAL A 124 -17.03 3.79 4.86
CA VAL A 124 -17.20 2.81 5.94
C VAL A 124 -18.69 2.76 6.28
N THR A 125 -19.30 1.59 6.13
CA THR A 125 -20.73 1.37 6.39
C THR A 125 -20.91 0.38 7.54
N ALA A 126 -22.16 0.07 7.90
CA ALA A 126 -22.45 -0.91 8.96
C ALA A 126 -21.97 -2.34 8.61
N GLY A 127 -22.00 -2.69 7.33
CA GLY A 127 -21.52 -3.97 6.81
C GLY A 127 -20.01 -3.97 6.50
N PRO A 128 -19.41 -5.16 6.30
CA PRO A 128 -18.05 -5.24 5.77
C PRO A 128 -17.99 -4.68 4.34
N ALA A 129 -16.80 -4.24 3.91
CA ALA A 129 -16.58 -3.86 2.52
C ALA A 129 -16.21 -5.11 1.70
N SER A 130 -17.22 -5.81 1.17
CA SER A 130 -17.03 -6.92 0.23
C SER A 130 -16.79 -6.38 -1.17
N LEU A 131 -15.69 -6.80 -1.79
CA LEU A 131 -15.20 -6.31 -3.07
C LEU A 131 -15.05 -7.45 -4.06
N MET A 132 -15.31 -7.16 -5.33
CA MET A 132 -14.99 -8.06 -6.43
C MET A 132 -13.96 -7.40 -7.35
N LEU A 133 -12.92 -8.15 -7.69
CA LEU A 133 -11.87 -7.76 -8.62
C LEU A 133 -12.01 -8.60 -9.90
N THR A 134 -12.25 -7.93 -11.02
CA THR A 134 -12.09 -8.54 -12.35
C THR A 134 -10.67 -8.28 -12.80
N VAL A 135 -9.90 -9.33 -13.00
CA VAL A 135 -8.45 -9.23 -13.20
C VAL A 135 -8.03 -9.82 -14.53
N GLY A 136 -7.32 -9.03 -15.34
CA GLY A 136 -6.65 -9.47 -16.56
C GLY A 136 -5.13 -9.46 -16.39
N CYS A 137 -4.46 -10.46 -16.94
CA CYS A 137 -3.01 -10.55 -16.98
C CYS A 137 -2.48 -10.24 -18.38
N GLU A 138 -1.57 -9.27 -18.45
CA GLU A 138 -0.91 -8.83 -19.68
C GLU A 138 0.61 -9.04 -19.58
N ASP A 139 1.31 -8.91 -20.71
CA ASP A 139 2.77 -9.06 -20.80
C ASP A 139 3.30 -10.32 -20.11
N VAL A 140 2.53 -11.41 -20.18
CA VAL A 140 2.87 -12.68 -19.55
C VAL A 140 4.07 -13.30 -20.28
N ARG A 141 5.21 -13.37 -19.58
CA ARG A 141 6.43 -13.99 -20.10
C ARG A 141 6.66 -15.32 -19.43
N MET A 142 6.78 -16.36 -20.25
CA MET A 142 7.12 -17.70 -19.82
C MET A 142 8.57 -18.03 -20.18
N ARG A 143 9.30 -18.70 -19.30
CA ARG A 143 10.65 -19.19 -19.54
C ARG A 143 10.74 -20.65 -19.09
N HIS A 144 11.07 -21.55 -20.03
CA HIS A 144 11.09 -23.00 -19.79
C HIS A 144 9.79 -23.53 -19.14
N GLY A 145 8.64 -23.07 -19.64
CA GLY A 145 7.32 -23.48 -19.14
C GLY A 145 6.91 -22.89 -17.78
N ARG A 146 7.72 -22.01 -17.18
CA ARG A 146 7.42 -21.33 -15.91
C ARG A 146 7.20 -19.85 -16.12
N LEU A 147 6.36 -19.24 -15.28
CA LEU A 147 6.18 -17.81 -15.26
C LEU A 147 7.49 -17.11 -14.91
N ALA A 148 7.88 -16.12 -15.73
CA ALA A 148 9.04 -15.27 -15.51
C ALA A 148 8.64 -13.83 -15.15
N SER A 149 7.57 -13.30 -15.76
CA SER A 149 6.97 -12.02 -15.39
C SER A 149 5.51 -11.96 -15.83
N LEU A 150 4.72 -11.11 -15.17
CA LEU A 150 3.39 -10.72 -15.62
C LEU A 150 3.05 -9.31 -15.15
N ARG A 151 2.11 -8.69 -15.85
CA ARG A 151 1.44 -7.47 -15.45
C ARG A 151 -0.02 -7.78 -15.14
N VAL A 152 -0.53 -7.28 -14.02
CA VAL A 152 -1.90 -7.44 -13.57
C VAL A 152 -2.64 -6.12 -13.74
N HIS A 153 -3.85 -6.18 -14.28
CA HIS A 153 -4.83 -5.10 -14.29
C HIS A 153 -6.09 -5.57 -13.56
N ALA A 154 -6.46 -4.86 -12.50
CA ALA A 154 -7.64 -5.18 -11.70
C ALA A 154 -8.66 -4.05 -11.78
N GLU A 155 -9.88 -4.36 -12.18
CA GLU A 155 -11.05 -3.50 -12.02
C GLU A 155 -11.77 -3.88 -10.72
N VAL A 156 -11.97 -2.92 -9.83
CA VAL A 156 -12.47 -3.18 -8.47
C VAL A 156 -13.86 -2.61 -8.31
N THR A 157 -14.77 -3.48 -7.87
CA THR A 157 -16.17 -3.16 -7.64
C THR A 157 -16.58 -3.46 -6.21
N ARG A 158 -17.57 -2.70 -5.74
CA ARG A 158 -18.25 -2.90 -4.46
C ARG A 158 -19.74 -2.78 -4.72
N ASP A 159 -20.53 -3.75 -4.28
CA ASP A 159 -21.99 -3.78 -4.52
C ASP A 159 -22.35 -3.58 -6.01
N GLY A 160 -21.55 -4.17 -6.91
CA GLY A 160 -21.71 -4.04 -8.37
C GLY A 160 -21.28 -2.69 -8.97
N ARG A 161 -20.82 -1.73 -8.15
CA ARG A 161 -20.37 -0.40 -8.60
C ARG A 161 -18.85 -0.33 -8.65
N ARG A 162 -18.30 0.20 -9.73
CA ARG A 162 -16.85 0.44 -9.86
C ARG A 162 -16.39 1.49 -8.84
N ILE A 163 -15.41 1.13 -8.02
CA ILE A 163 -14.79 2.03 -7.02
C ILE A 163 -13.37 2.43 -7.38
N GLY A 164 -12.74 1.71 -8.31
CA GLY A 164 -11.41 2.03 -8.80
C GLY A 164 -10.79 0.90 -9.61
N ARG A 165 -9.51 1.06 -9.88
CA ARG A 165 -8.68 0.09 -10.57
C ARG A 165 -7.32 0.02 -9.88
N GLY A 166 -6.58 -1.04 -10.15
CA GLY A 166 -5.16 -1.08 -9.82
C GLY A 166 -4.34 -1.91 -10.79
N THR A 167 -3.03 -1.69 -10.71
CA THR A 167 -2.03 -2.30 -11.57
C THR A 167 -0.89 -2.85 -10.72
N GLY A 168 -0.26 -3.91 -11.21
CA GLY A 168 0.96 -4.43 -10.60
C GLY A 168 1.81 -5.12 -11.64
N GLN A 169 3.12 -4.97 -11.55
CA GLN A 169 4.06 -5.72 -12.36
C GLN A 169 5.02 -6.50 -11.45
N LEU A 170 5.16 -7.79 -11.73
CA LEU A 170 6.03 -8.67 -10.97
C LEU A 170 6.89 -9.53 -11.90
N ARG A 171 8.08 -9.84 -11.40
CA ARG A 171 8.96 -10.89 -11.93
C ARG A 171 9.06 -12.03 -10.93
N VAL A 172 9.32 -13.21 -11.44
CA VAL A 172 9.54 -14.41 -10.63
C VAL A 172 11.00 -14.81 -10.75
N ALA A 173 11.68 -14.87 -9.61
CA ALA A 173 13.05 -15.35 -9.50
C ALA A 173 13.08 -16.72 -8.81
N THR A 174 13.81 -17.67 -9.41
CA THR A 174 14.15 -18.93 -8.72
C THR A 174 15.04 -18.63 -7.51
N PRO A 175 15.08 -19.51 -6.48
CA PRO A 175 15.97 -19.35 -5.33
C PRO A 175 17.42 -19.01 -5.75
N ALA A 176 18.01 -19.81 -6.64
CA ALA A 176 19.37 -19.59 -7.13
C ALA A 176 19.55 -18.28 -7.91
N SER A 177 18.51 -17.80 -8.61
CA SER A 177 18.59 -16.51 -9.32
C SER A 177 18.48 -15.34 -8.35
N TYR A 178 17.65 -15.48 -7.32
CA TYR A 178 17.50 -14.49 -6.25
C TYR A 178 18.79 -14.38 -5.43
N GLU A 179 19.39 -15.51 -5.02
CA GLU A 179 20.70 -15.52 -4.34
C GLU A 179 21.79 -14.82 -5.15
N ARG A 180 21.87 -15.08 -6.46
CA ARG A 180 22.82 -14.38 -7.35
C ARG A 180 22.54 -12.88 -7.44
N LEU A 181 21.27 -12.48 -7.43
CA LEU A 181 20.85 -11.08 -7.46
C LEU A 181 21.19 -10.35 -6.15
N ARG A 182 20.98 -11.01 -5.00
CA ARG A 182 21.27 -10.46 -3.66
C ARG A 182 22.77 -10.49 -3.32
N GLY A 183 23.53 -11.38 -3.96
CA GLY A 183 24.96 -11.60 -3.73
C GLY A 183 25.22 -12.62 -2.62
N PRO A 184 26.34 -13.38 -2.66
CA PRO A 184 26.67 -14.36 -1.63
C PRO A 184 26.82 -13.69 -0.25
N GLY A 185 26.18 -14.24 0.78
CA GLY A 185 26.43 -13.85 2.17
C GLY A 185 25.77 -12.55 2.62
N ARG A 186 24.70 -12.09 1.94
CA ARG A 186 23.78 -11.10 2.50
C ARG A 186 23.02 -11.72 3.68
N GLN A 187 23.71 -11.89 4.81
CA GLN A 187 23.08 -12.26 6.07
C GLN A 187 22.10 -11.14 6.45
N ALA A 188 21.01 -11.49 7.13
CA ALA A 188 20.11 -10.51 7.74
C ALA A 188 20.92 -9.69 8.74
N VAL A 189 21.47 -8.57 8.29
CA VAL A 189 22.11 -7.60 9.17
C VAL A 189 20.98 -6.99 9.99
N ALA A 190 21.10 -7.07 11.32
CA ALA A 190 20.15 -6.39 12.19
C ALA A 190 20.10 -4.91 11.78
N PRO A 191 18.93 -4.38 11.40
CA PRO A 191 18.85 -2.99 10.99
C PRO A 191 19.30 -2.09 12.14
N PRO A 192 19.92 -0.93 11.84
CA PRO A 192 20.19 0.04 12.87
C PRO A 192 18.87 0.44 13.54
N ARG A 193 18.95 0.84 14.82
CA ARG A 193 17.79 1.38 15.53
C ARG A 193 17.14 2.48 14.67
N PRO A 194 15.81 2.44 14.45
CA PRO A 194 15.15 3.44 13.63
C PRO A 194 15.38 4.85 14.19
N PRO A 195 15.65 5.85 13.34
CA PRO A 195 15.78 7.23 13.80
C PRO A 195 14.49 7.74 14.43
N ALA A 196 14.57 8.86 15.15
CA ALA A 196 13.40 9.48 15.76
C ALA A 196 12.34 9.84 14.69
N PRO A 197 11.06 9.54 14.93
CA PRO A 197 10.01 9.87 13.96
C PRO A 197 9.83 11.38 13.83
N ASP A 198 9.33 11.83 12.66
CA ASP A 198 8.71 13.15 12.51
C ASP A 198 7.46 13.24 13.40
N ASP A 199 6.92 14.44 13.59
CA ASP A 199 5.71 14.61 14.38
C ASP A 199 4.52 13.90 13.69
N PRO A 200 3.79 13.01 14.39
CA PRO A 200 2.69 12.25 13.79
C PRO A 200 1.65 13.13 13.11
N GLY A 201 1.28 14.27 13.71
CA GLY A 201 0.27 15.18 13.18
C GLY A 201 0.71 15.82 11.86
N LEU A 202 2.02 16.09 11.70
CA LEU A 202 2.57 16.67 10.47
C LEU A 202 2.51 15.71 9.28
N VAL A 203 2.55 14.40 9.53
CA VAL A 203 2.52 13.35 8.50
C VAL A 203 1.18 12.62 8.39
N GLY A 204 0.14 13.10 9.10
CA GLY A 204 -1.22 12.55 9.04
C GLY A 204 -1.40 11.26 9.84
N ARG A 205 -0.58 11.04 10.87
CA ARG A 205 -0.63 9.88 11.77
C ARG A 205 -1.04 10.27 13.19
N ALA A 206 -1.65 9.32 13.90
CA ALA A 206 -2.09 9.52 15.28
C ALA A 206 -1.05 9.04 16.31
N GLN A 207 -0.19 8.09 15.93
CA GLN A 207 0.77 7.44 16.82
C GLN A 207 2.19 7.55 16.23
N PRO A 208 3.22 7.82 17.05
CA PRO A 208 4.62 7.81 16.60
C PRO A 208 5.08 6.47 15.99
N ALA A 209 4.49 5.35 16.43
CA ALA A 209 4.80 4.03 15.90
C ALA A 209 4.49 3.89 14.39
N ASP A 210 3.45 4.60 13.92
CA ASP A 210 3.00 4.57 12.52
C ASP A 210 3.79 5.55 11.63
N VAL A 211 4.68 6.35 12.20
CA VAL A 211 5.48 7.32 11.45
C VAL A 211 6.69 6.61 10.83
N VAL A 212 6.83 6.74 9.51
CA VAL A 212 7.90 6.10 8.73
C VAL A 212 8.88 7.11 8.15
N LEU A 213 8.76 8.39 8.52
CA LEU A 213 9.68 9.45 8.15
C LEU A 213 10.40 9.98 9.39
N SER A 214 11.70 10.25 9.26
CA SER A 214 12.49 11.01 10.22
C SER A 214 12.94 12.32 9.59
N PRO A 215 12.84 13.46 10.29
CA PRO A 215 13.22 14.75 9.74
C PRO A 215 14.72 14.81 9.44
N THR A 216 15.09 15.65 8.47
CA THR A 216 16.48 16.03 8.20
C THR A 216 16.61 17.56 8.15
N LEU A 217 17.85 18.06 8.07
CA LEU A 217 18.12 19.48 7.86
C LEU A 217 17.83 19.96 6.42
N ARG A 218 17.55 19.04 5.50
CA ARG A 218 17.25 19.36 4.10
C ARG A 218 15.74 19.54 3.93
N PRO A 219 15.27 20.65 3.32
CA PRO A 219 13.86 20.84 3.02
C PRO A 219 13.29 19.68 2.21
N ASP A 220 12.04 19.32 2.52
CA ASP A 220 11.23 18.32 1.82
C ASP A 220 11.95 16.96 1.62
N THR A 221 12.85 16.65 2.55
CA THR A 221 13.70 15.46 2.53
C THR A 221 13.76 14.85 3.92
N TRP A 222 13.44 13.56 4.00
CA TRP A 222 13.39 12.77 5.23
C TRP A 222 14.34 11.57 5.11
N LEU A 223 14.70 10.98 6.24
CA LEU A 223 15.19 9.61 6.29
C LEU A 223 13.99 8.67 6.36
N LEU A 224 14.02 7.58 5.60
CA LEU A 224 13.10 6.47 5.77
C LEU A 224 13.36 5.84 7.15
N ARG A 225 12.32 5.79 7.98
CA ARG A 225 12.33 5.11 9.26
C ARG A 225 11.85 3.69 9.06
N THR A 226 12.74 2.73 9.24
CA THR A 226 12.49 1.31 9.01
C THR A 226 12.40 0.58 10.34
N ASP A 227 11.20 0.52 10.89
CA ASP A 227 10.91 -0.19 12.14
C ASP A 227 10.47 -1.63 11.84
N VAL A 228 11.39 -2.59 11.97
CA VAL A 228 11.13 -4.01 11.65
C VAL A 228 10.22 -4.71 12.64
N GLU A 229 9.90 -4.07 13.77
CA GLU A 229 8.91 -4.58 14.73
C GLU A 229 7.48 -4.12 14.40
N HIS A 230 7.30 -3.30 13.35
CA HIS A 230 5.98 -2.78 12.99
C HIS A 230 5.07 -3.92 12.46
N PRO A 231 3.94 -4.24 13.14
CA PRO A 231 3.20 -5.49 12.93
C PRO A 231 2.54 -5.63 11.55
N VAL A 232 2.18 -4.51 10.91
CA VAL A 232 1.56 -4.52 9.57
C VAL A 232 2.58 -4.43 8.43
N LEU A 233 3.57 -3.53 8.56
CA LEU A 233 4.58 -3.28 7.53
C LEU A 233 5.61 -4.41 7.46
N PHE A 234 5.94 -5.04 8.60
CA PHE A 234 6.83 -6.20 8.73
C PHE A 234 6.10 -7.41 9.33
N ASP A 235 4.98 -7.79 8.71
CA ASP A 235 4.17 -8.95 9.11
C ASP A 235 4.95 -10.29 9.06
N HIS A 236 6.03 -10.36 8.28
CA HIS A 236 6.98 -11.46 8.27
C HIS A 236 8.41 -10.94 8.10
N GLU A 237 9.39 -11.81 8.35
CA GLU A 237 10.81 -11.48 8.13
C GLU A 237 11.06 -11.13 6.67
N LEU A 238 11.72 -9.99 6.46
CA LEU A 238 12.09 -9.46 5.15
C LEU A 238 13.57 -9.07 5.17
N ASP A 239 14.25 -9.27 4.05
CA ASP A 239 15.66 -8.93 3.87
C ASP A 239 15.88 -7.53 3.24
N HIS A 240 14.79 -6.83 2.92
CA HIS A 240 14.76 -5.49 2.36
C HIS A 240 13.48 -4.76 2.81
N VAL A 241 13.43 -3.45 2.59
CA VAL A 241 12.24 -2.62 2.85
C VAL A 241 11.06 -3.10 1.99
N PRO A 242 9.91 -3.44 2.59
CA PRO A 242 8.73 -3.87 1.84
C PRO A 242 8.15 -2.73 1.01
N GLY A 243 7.57 -3.06 -0.15
CA GLY A 243 6.95 -2.07 -1.02
C GLY A 243 5.83 -1.27 -0.34
N MET A 244 5.08 -1.87 0.59
CA MET A 244 4.05 -1.14 1.34
C MET A 244 4.63 -0.07 2.28
N LEU A 245 5.86 -0.24 2.80
CA LEU A 245 6.57 0.80 3.54
C LEU A 245 7.00 1.95 2.60
N VAL A 246 7.37 1.64 1.36
CA VAL A 246 7.67 2.67 0.33
C VAL A 246 6.43 3.51 0.03
N LEU A 247 5.28 2.87 -0.21
CA LEU A 247 4.00 3.54 -0.45
C LEU A 247 3.61 4.42 0.74
N GLU A 248 3.79 3.90 1.96
CA GLU A 248 3.51 4.65 3.18
C GLU A 248 4.40 5.89 3.33
N ALA A 249 5.70 5.75 3.09
CA ALA A 249 6.63 6.86 3.14
C ALA A 249 6.26 7.95 2.12
N ALA A 250 5.84 7.55 0.93
CA ALA A 250 5.37 8.48 -0.08
C ALA A 250 4.09 9.22 0.33
N ARG A 251 3.15 8.52 0.96
CA ARG A 251 1.93 9.12 1.50
C ARG A 251 2.20 10.11 2.62
N GLN A 252 3.05 9.74 3.59
CA GLN A 252 3.44 10.64 4.69
C GLN A 252 4.17 11.86 4.17
N ALA A 253 5.07 11.69 3.19
CA ALA A 253 5.80 12.80 2.61
C ALA A 253 4.87 13.76 1.85
N ALA A 254 3.90 13.22 1.12
CA ALA A 254 2.85 14.02 0.50
C ALA A 254 2.04 14.80 1.55
N GLN A 255 1.50 14.13 2.59
CA GLN A 255 0.79 14.82 3.67
C GLN A 255 1.65 15.90 4.34
N ARG A 256 2.94 15.64 4.52
CA ARG A 256 3.88 16.58 5.15
C ARG A 256 4.09 17.86 4.36
N LEU A 257 4.03 17.79 3.03
CA LEU A 257 4.00 18.96 2.17
C LEU A 257 2.67 19.73 2.32
N HIS A 258 1.55 19.02 2.54
CA HIS A 258 0.19 19.57 2.65
C HIS A 258 -0.22 20.11 4.01
N HIS A 259 0.49 19.74 5.08
CA HIS A 259 0.20 20.26 6.40
C HIS A 259 0.08 21.81 6.42
N PRO A 260 -0.97 22.37 7.06
CA PRO A 260 -1.96 21.71 7.92
C PRO A 260 -3.17 21.10 7.22
N GLU A 261 -3.28 21.18 5.89
CA GLU A 261 -4.40 20.61 5.15
C GLU A 261 -4.29 19.07 5.09
N PRO A 262 -5.30 18.31 5.54
CA PRO A 262 -5.33 16.86 5.37
C PRO A 262 -5.58 16.50 3.91
N VAL A 263 -4.74 15.65 3.35
CA VAL A 263 -4.91 15.11 1.99
C VAL A 263 -4.85 13.59 1.97
N VAL A 264 -5.46 13.01 0.94
CA VAL A 264 -5.40 11.58 0.66
C VAL A 264 -4.94 11.34 -0.78
N PRO A 265 -4.06 10.36 -1.03
CA PRO A 265 -3.75 9.93 -2.38
C PRO A 265 -4.94 9.17 -2.99
N VAL A 266 -5.61 9.78 -3.97
CA VAL A 266 -6.70 9.16 -4.74
C VAL A 266 -6.20 8.39 -5.95
N GLU A 267 -4.95 8.66 -6.36
CA GLU A 267 -4.19 7.84 -7.31
C GLU A 267 -2.76 7.71 -6.81
N LEU A 268 -2.17 6.55 -7.03
CA LEU A 268 -0.78 6.27 -6.71
C LEU A 268 -0.22 5.28 -7.71
N VAL A 269 0.97 5.56 -8.24
CA VAL A 269 1.78 4.61 -9.01
C VAL A 269 3.19 4.64 -8.46
N THR A 270 3.74 3.47 -8.13
CA THR A 270 5.12 3.32 -7.65
C THR A 270 5.90 2.41 -8.57
N SER A 271 7.07 2.85 -9.02
CA SER A 271 8.09 2.01 -9.65
C SER A 271 9.17 1.64 -8.65
N PHE A 272 9.64 0.38 -8.73
CA PHE A 272 10.66 -0.19 -7.87
C PHE A 272 11.86 -0.62 -8.73
N ASP A 273 12.92 0.20 -8.71
CA ASP A 273 14.10 0.02 -9.56
C ASP A 273 15.18 -0.83 -8.86
N HIS A 274 15.33 -0.63 -7.55
CA HIS A 274 16.31 -1.31 -6.72
C HIS A 274 15.73 -1.67 -5.35
N TYR A 275 16.27 -2.74 -4.75
CA TYR A 275 16.01 -3.04 -3.35
C TYR A 275 16.50 -1.90 -2.47
N ILE A 276 15.68 -1.50 -1.51
CA ILE A 276 16.09 -0.62 -0.42
C ILE A 276 16.51 -1.52 0.74
N GLU A 277 17.79 -1.49 1.04
CA GLU A 277 18.43 -2.32 2.05
C GLU A 277 18.13 -1.79 3.46
N LEU A 278 17.97 -2.70 4.42
CA LEU A 278 17.58 -2.39 5.80
C LEU A 278 18.73 -1.78 6.64
N ASP A 279 19.98 -2.01 6.24
CA ASP A 279 21.19 -1.76 7.03
C ASP A 279 21.80 -0.37 6.79
N ARG A 280 21.22 0.45 5.91
CA ARG A 280 21.79 1.74 5.49
C ARG A 280 20.70 2.77 5.21
N PRO A 281 21.01 4.07 5.34
CA PRO A 281 20.00 5.13 5.23
C PRO A 281 19.41 5.22 3.82
N CYS A 282 18.08 5.33 3.74
CA CYS A 282 17.37 5.71 2.53
C CYS A 282 16.76 7.09 2.73
N PHE A 283 16.94 7.99 1.77
CA PHE A 283 16.36 9.33 1.79
C PHE A 283 15.05 9.33 1.02
N VAL A 284 14.01 9.95 1.59
CA VAL A 284 12.71 10.16 0.95
C VAL A 284 12.60 11.64 0.64
N ARG A 285 12.50 12.01 -0.64
CA ARG A 285 12.34 13.41 -1.07
C ARG A 285 11.03 13.58 -1.82
N ALA A 286 10.24 14.56 -1.44
CA ALA A 286 8.96 14.85 -2.09
C ALA A 286 8.98 16.23 -2.76
N VAL A 287 8.26 16.34 -3.88
CA VAL A 287 8.07 17.59 -4.61
C VAL A 287 6.62 17.65 -5.08
N ARG A 288 5.96 18.78 -4.80
CA ARG A 288 4.66 19.10 -5.40
C ARG A 288 4.85 19.65 -6.79
N GLU A 289 4.06 19.14 -7.72
CA GLU A 289 3.98 19.69 -9.06
C GLU A 289 2.89 20.77 -9.12
N ARG A 290 3.07 21.76 -9.98
CA ARG A 290 2.07 22.83 -10.15
C ARG A 290 0.88 22.27 -10.93
N THR A 291 -0.31 22.48 -10.40
CA THR A 291 -1.58 22.17 -11.07
C THR A 291 -2.35 23.46 -11.37
N GLN A 292 -3.13 23.46 -12.45
CA GLN A 292 -4.10 24.53 -12.75
C GLN A 292 -5.39 24.36 -11.92
N ASP A 293 -5.69 23.12 -11.53
CA ASP A 293 -6.92 22.75 -10.83
C ASP A 293 -6.59 22.56 -9.35
N GLY A 294 -6.89 23.56 -8.51
CA GLY A 294 -6.38 23.68 -7.14
C GLY A 294 -6.86 22.61 -6.15
N ARG A 295 -7.77 21.71 -6.57
CA ARG A 295 -8.31 20.64 -5.71
C ARG A 295 -7.46 19.38 -5.72
N ARG A 296 -6.77 19.05 -6.83
CA ARG A 296 -5.95 17.84 -6.91
C ARG A 296 -4.50 18.19 -7.19
N THR A 297 -3.61 17.77 -6.30
CA THR A 297 -2.20 18.14 -6.38
C THR A 297 -1.34 16.91 -6.65
N PRO A 298 -0.63 16.86 -7.80
CA PRO A 298 0.34 15.82 -8.06
C PRO A 298 1.57 15.99 -7.14
N VAL A 299 2.04 14.89 -6.58
CA VAL A 299 3.25 14.82 -5.76
C VAL A 299 4.15 13.73 -6.31
N LEU A 300 5.40 14.08 -6.57
CA LEU A 300 6.46 13.15 -6.91
C LEU A 300 7.29 12.88 -5.66
N VAL A 301 7.43 11.62 -5.28
CA VAL A 301 8.30 11.18 -4.19
C VAL A 301 9.38 10.25 -4.72
N ARG A 302 10.63 10.50 -4.35
CA ARG A 302 11.77 9.67 -4.69
C ARG A 302 12.42 9.11 -3.44
N LEU A 303 12.69 7.81 -3.47
CA LEU A 303 13.46 7.12 -2.45
C LEU A 303 14.85 6.86 -3.02
N THR A 304 15.89 7.39 -2.37
CA THR A 304 17.28 7.29 -2.81
C THR A 304 18.14 6.64 -1.74
N GLN A 305 18.85 5.58 -2.11
CA GLN A 305 19.81 4.89 -1.26
C GLN A 305 21.11 4.71 -2.06
N ASP A 306 22.26 4.91 -1.42
CA ASP A 306 23.59 4.85 -2.06
C ASP A 306 23.73 5.71 -3.33
N GLY A 307 23.07 6.88 -3.33
CA GLY A 307 23.10 7.83 -4.45
C GLY A 307 22.29 7.41 -5.68
N ARG A 308 21.48 6.34 -5.60
CA ARG A 308 20.62 5.86 -6.69
C ARG A 308 19.14 5.92 -6.28
N THR A 309 18.28 6.25 -7.22
CA THR A 309 16.82 6.13 -7.03
C THR A 309 16.47 4.64 -6.95
N ALA A 310 15.94 4.22 -5.82
CA ALA A 310 15.50 2.86 -5.59
C ALA A 310 14.01 2.68 -5.87
N ALA A 311 13.21 3.72 -5.59
CA ALA A 311 11.81 3.76 -5.95
C ALA A 311 11.36 5.20 -6.25
N GLU A 312 10.36 5.32 -7.12
CA GLU A 312 9.71 6.58 -7.46
C GLU A 312 8.18 6.41 -7.35
N CYS A 313 7.54 7.26 -6.57
CA CYS A 313 6.09 7.26 -6.38
C CYS A 313 5.49 8.53 -6.97
N ARG A 314 4.48 8.40 -7.82
CA ARG A 314 3.63 9.48 -8.28
C ARG A 314 2.28 9.37 -7.60
N LEU A 315 1.86 10.43 -6.92
CA LEU A 315 0.60 10.49 -6.19
C LEU A 315 -0.25 11.62 -6.76
N LEU A 316 -1.54 11.39 -6.90
CA LEU A 316 -2.52 12.46 -7.05
C LEU A 316 -3.25 12.60 -5.72
N THR A 317 -3.04 13.71 -5.03
CA THR A 317 -3.64 13.96 -3.72
C THR A 317 -4.87 14.85 -3.82
N GLU A 318 -5.88 14.59 -3.01
CA GLU A 318 -7.09 15.41 -2.85
C GLU A 318 -7.28 15.77 -1.37
N PRO A 319 -7.68 17.01 -1.04
CA PRO A 319 -8.10 17.36 0.32
C PRO A 319 -9.20 16.43 0.81
N VAL A 320 -9.05 15.98 2.05
CA VAL A 320 -10.14 15.29 2.75
C VAL A 320 -10.78 16.34 3.64
N ASP A 321 -12.07 16.61 3.41
CA ASP A 321 -12.84 17.41 4.39
C ASP A 321 -12.60 16.78 5.76
N GLY A 322 -12.02 17.47 6.73
CA GLY A 322 -11.90 16.95 8.09
C GLY A 322 -13.10 17.42 8.93
N PRO A 323 -13.41 16.78 10.08
CA PRO A 323 -13.91 17.59 11.18
C PRO A 323 -12.84 18.68 11.41
N ARG A 324 -13.23 19.96 11.38
CA ARG A 324 -12.33 21.06 11.73
C ARG A 324 -11.84 20.79 13.15
N LEU A 325 -10.61 20.31 13.31
CA LEU A 325 -9.96 20.32 14.61
C LEU A 325 -9.98 21.79 15.05
N PRO A 326 -10.51 22.13 16.25
CA PRO A 326 -10.43 23.48 16.72
C PRO A 326 -8.94 23.84 16.74
N VAL A 327 -8.57 24.86 15.97
CA VAL A 327 -7.23 25.44 15.98
C VAL A 327 -6.89 25.68 17.44
N ARG A 328 -6.00 24.88 18.01
CA ARG A 328 -5.38 25.21 19.28
C ARG A 328 -4.59 26.47 18.97
N ARG A 329 -5.13 27.63 19.36
CA ARG A 329 -4.33 28.85 19.37
C ARG A 329 -3.13 28.56 20.25
N ASP A 330 -1.94 28.59 19.65
CA ASP A 330 -0.72 28.58 20.43
C ASP A 330 -0.80 29.71 21.44
N ALA A 331 -0.64 29.35 22.72
CA ALA A 331 -0.59 30.30 23.82
C ALA A 331 0.78 31.00 23.81
N PHE A 332 1.10 31.71 22.74
CA PHE A 332 2.24 32.61 22.66
C PHE A 332 1.96 33.83 21.77
N ASP A 333 0.75 34.39 21.89
CA ASP A 333 0.52 35.77 21.50
C ASP A 333 0.95 36.65 22.69
N GLY A 334 2.25 36.97 22.74
CA GLY A 334 2.91 37.78 23.77
C GLY A 334 2.43 39.25 23.83
N ARG A 335 1.16 39.48 24.16
CA ARG A 335 0.62 40.80 24.48
C ARG A 335 0.33 40.89 25.97
N PRO A 336 0.85 41.90 26.70
CA PRO A 336 0.50 42.11 28.09
C PRO A 336 -0.99 42.45 28.21
N ALA A 337 -1.67 41.81 29.17
CA ALA A 337 -3.06 42.08 29.49
C ALA A 337 -3.22 43.50 30.04
N THR A 338 -4.04 44.32 29.38
CA THR A 338 -4.47 45.62 29.90
C THR A 338 -5.42 45.40 31.09
N PRO A 339 -5.22 46.01 32.27
CA PRO A 339 -6.16 45.89 33.37
C PRO A 339 -7.47 46.62 33.05
N GLY A 340 -8.58 45.89 33.01
CA GLY A 340 -9.92 46.46 32.87
C GLY A 340 -10.34 47.19 34.13
N LEU A 341 -10.75 48.45 33.97
CA LEU A 341 -11.44 49.25 34.98
C LEU A 341 -12.80 48.63 35.32
N LEU A 342 -13.05 48.41 36.61
CA LEU A 342 -14.35 48.04 37.17
C LEU A 342 -15.36 49.21 37.04
N PRO A 343 -16.66 48.94 36.84
CA PRO A 343 -17.67 49.98 36.86
C PRO A 343 -18.02 50.36 38.30
N LEU A 344 -18.00 51.66 38.61
CA LEU A 344 -18.59 52.21 39.83
C LEU A 344 -20.11 52.32 39.64
N ALA A 345 -20.83 51.75 40.60
CA ALA A 345 -22.27 51.91 40.75
C ALA A 345 -22.61 53.28 41.35
N SER A 346 -23.63 53.92 40.78
CA SER A 346 -24.67 54.69 41.46
C SER A 346 -25.78 55.03 40.47
#